data_AF-A0AAJ1Z2J7-F1
#
_entry.id   AF-A0AAJ1Z2J7-F1
#
_cell.length_a   1.000
_cell.length_b   1.000
_cell.length_c   1.000
_cell.angle_alpha   90.00
_cell.angle_beta   90.00
_cell.angle_gamma   90.00
#
_symmetry.space_group_name_H-M   'P 1'
#
loop_
_entity.id
_entity.type
_entity.pdbx_description
1 polymer ?
#
loop_
_entity_poly.entity_id
_entity_poly.type
_entity_poly.pdbx_seq_one_letter_code
_entity_poly.pdbx_strand_id
1 'polypeptide(L)'
;MKKALVAGLLVTAVSTSCFLPVNTFAESKTTYLQLTSSTNQVAMNRLSDSIKTLGSQTPLIQGYGLIILKQPNLEVTAIPGITTDQGTARNHVQDWLDKYNPKLFNVNQDLQDFGTRFTNYYDILVELAGKVNDDSQAKEDFVSIFNALQDQMQAIQYDMKGASVDLNNYKNDLVEDSKSFSSKVSRAIELYKGSGGDIEKFRTEIRQLDENIQDDYTKLLALPKENVKGSINIGKTVIDIWIDAGKDQTLDTSNLEVIYNQVGQVQNDEVTKLNNDVRQKQQQKILLLQKLSKIEVQATQMTLIDLQLNNFTRVVKKQIESFDKLVSSWDIFNDTMIQMKRSLSTDVKIDSNALQAQLKELKTFTDELNKQTTEYENSVTNIKVTEAK
;
A
#
# COMPACT_ATOMS: atom_id res chain seq x y z
N MET A 1 25.38 10.95 67.48
CA MET A 1 26.60 10.29 66.94
C MET A 1 26.21 8.97 66.29
N LYS A 2 26.79 8.69 65.11
CA LYS A 2 26.57 7.54 64.19
C LYS A 2 26.68 6.18 64.91
N LYS A 3 25.98 5.11 64.49
CA LYS A 3 26.31 4.17 63.38
C LYS A 3 25.13 3.18 63.23
N ALA A 4 24.52 3.02 62.06
CA ALA A 4 24.85 2.12 60.93
C ALA A 4 24.15 0.73 61.01
N LEU A 5 23.48 0.42 59.90
CA LEU A 5 22.68 -0.76 59.50
C LEU A 5 23.40 -2.11 59.60
N VAL A 6 22.63 -3.21 59.57
CA VAL A 6 22.64 -4.25 58.49
C VAL A 6 21.52 -5.28 58.73
N ALA A 7 20.84 -5.64 57.64
CA ALA A 7 19.76 -6.63 57.54
C ALA A 7 20.29 -8.08 57.41
N GLY A 8 19.46 -9.07 57.79
CA GLY A 8 19.74 -10.49 57.55
C GLY A 8 18.55 -11.42 57.84
N LEU A 9 17.97 -11.97 56.76
CA LEU A 9 17.17 -13.20 56.56
C LEU A 9 16.70 -14.04 57.76
N LEU A 10 15.40 -14.39 57.75
CA LEU A 10 14.87 -15.60 58.37
C LEU A 10 14.16 -16.46 57.30
N VAL A 11 14.73 -17.64 57.06
CA VAL A 11 14.11 -18.78 56.38
C VAL A 11 13.33 -19.55 57.43
N THR A 12 12.05 -19.81 57.17
CA THR A 12 11.27 -20.75 57.97
C THR A 12 10.73 -21.85 57.07
N ALA A 13 11.35 -23.03 57.16
CA ALA A 13 10.83 -24.27 56.65
C ALA A 13 9.71 -24.76 57.58
N VAL A 14 8.59 -25.26 57.01
CA VAL A 14 7.63 -26.07 57.76
C VAL A 14 7.22 -27.30 56.94
N SER A 15 7.71 -28.42 57.46
CA SER A 15 7.25 -29.80 57.47
C SER A 15 6.05 -30.26 56.64
N THR A 16 6.31 -31.41 56.02
CA THR A 16 5.42 -32.46 55.51
C THR A 16 4.19 -32.80 56.37
N SER A 17 3.04 -32.92 55.73
CA SER A 17 1.97 -33.86 56.13
C SER A 17 1.34 -34.48 54.87
N CYS A 18 1.31 -35.81 54.85
CA CYS A 18 0.69 -36.61 53.81
C CYS A 18 -0.83 -36.56 53.98
N PHE A 19 -1.54 -36.12 52.94
CA PHE A 19 -2.92 -36.52 52.68
C PHE A 19 -2.97 -37.08 51.27
N LEU A 20 -3.42 -38.33 51.15
CA LEU A 20 -3.69 -39.00 49.87
C LEU A 20 -4.77 -38.20 49.13
N PRO A 21 -4.51 -37.67 47.92
CA PRO A 21 -5.59 -37.19 47.08
C PRO A 21 -6.33 -38.40 46.52
N VAL A 22 -7.61 -38.50 46.89
CA VAL A 22 -8.62 -39.23 46.13
C VAL A 22 -8.48 -38.81 44.67
N ASN A 23 -8.33 -39.78 43.76
CA ASN A 23 -8.39 -39.54 42.32
C ASN A 23 -9.81 -39.05 41.97
N THR A 24 -10.06 -37.76 42.13
CA THR A 24 -11.01 -37.08 41.26
C THR A 24 -10.39 -37.11 39.88
N PHE A 25 -11.01 -37.85 38.96
CA PHE A 25 -10.72 -37.68 37.54
C PHE A 25 -10.97 -36.20 37.22
N ALA A 26 -9.89 -35.43 37.13
CA ALA A 26 -9.93 -34.14 36.50
C ALA A 26 -10.32 -34.42 35.05
N GLU A 27 -11.50 -33.95 34.66
CA GLU A 27 -11.92 -33.81 33.28
C GLU A 27 -10.72 -33.26 32.50
N SER A 28 -10.25 -34.02 31.51
CA SER A 28 -9.13 -33.60 30.68
C SER A 28 -9.51 -32.24 30.10
N LYS A 29 -8.86 -31.16 30.57
CA LYS A 29 -8.92 -29.87 29.90
C LYS A 29 -8.38 -30.09 28.50
N THR A 30 -9.27 -30.26 27.55
CA THR A 30 -8.99 -30.12 26.12
C THR A 30 -8.27 -28.78 26.00
N THR A 31 -6.99 -28.84 25.65
CA THR A 31 -6.20 -27.63 25.45
C THR A 31 -6.65 -27.05 24.14
N TYR A 32 -7.71 -26.23 24.18
CA TYR A 32 -8.06 -25.37 23.06
C TYR A 32 -6.90 -24.40 22.89
N LEU A 33 -6.23 -24.47 21.75
CA LEU A 33 -5.23 -23.47 21.35
C LEU A 33 -5.94 -22.12 21.33
N GLN A 34 -5.69 -21.33 22.38
CA GLN A 34 -6.16 -19.97 22.51
C GLN A 34 -5.35 -19.11 21.53
N LEU A 35 -5.76 -19.10 20.25
CA LEU A 35 -5.18 -18.19 19.26
C LEU A 35 -5.53 -16.75 19.69
N THR A 36 -4.52 -15.93 19.94
CA THR A 36 -4.70 -14.62 20.56
C THR A 36 -5.31 -13.62 19.58
N SER A 37 -6.46 -13.05 19.95
CA SER A 37 -7.19 -11.99 19.24
C SER A 37 -6.35 -10.77 18.81
N SER A 38 -5.21 -10.53 19.48
CA SER A 38 -4.28 -9.44 19.18
C SER A 38 -3.57 -9.58 17.82
N THR A 39 -3.22 -10.81 17.39
CA THR A 39 -2.52 -11.04 16.11
C THR A 39 -3.45 -10.79 14.93
N ASN A 40 -4.71 -11.25 15.03
CA ASN A 40 -5.75 -11.04 14.01
C ASN A 40 -6.09 -9.55 13.88
N GLN A 41 -6.14 -8.81 14.99
CA GLN A 41 -6.37 -7.36 14.96
C GLN A 41 -5.25 -6.59 14.24
N VAL A 42 -3.98 -6.94 14.50
CA VAL A 42 -2.84 -6.33 13.79
C VAL A 42 -2.86 -6.68 12.30
N ALA A 43 -3.14 -7.94 11.96
CA ALA A 43 -3.26 -8.38 10.57
C ALA A 43 -4.39 -7.66 9.82
N MET A 44 -5.53 -7.43 10.49
CA MET A 44 -6.70 -6.72 9.97
C MET A 44 -6.37 -5.25 9.67
N ASN A 45 -5.77 -4.53 10.63
CA ASN A 45 -5.36 -3.14 10.43
C ASN A 45 -4.38 -3.03 9.26
N ARG A 46 -3.38 -3.92 9.21
CA ARG A 46 -2.40 -3.95 8.12
C ARG A 46 -3.05 -4.26 6.77
N LEU A 47 -4.03 -5.16 6.72
CA LEU A 47 -4.77 -5.49 5.51
C LEU A 47 -5.58 -4.30 5.00
N SER A 48 -6.31 -3.65 5.91
CA SER A 48 -7.13 -2.47 5.62
C SER A 48 -6.28 -1.34 5.04
N ASP A 49 -5.18 -0.99 5.74
CA ASP A 49 -4.22 0.00 5.26
C ASP A 49 -3.62 -0.37 3.90
N SER A 50 -3.37 -1.67 3.67
CA SER A 50 -2.75 -2.13 2.43
C SER A 50 -3.69 -1.99 1.24
N ILE A 51 -4.94 -2.46 1.34
CA ILE A 51 -5.93 -2.37 0.25
C ILE A 51 -6.22 -0.91 -0.08
N LYS A 52 -6.41 -0.07 0.95
CA LYS A 52 -6.60 1.37 0.80
C LYS A 52 -5.43 2.07 0.10
N THR A 53 -4.21 1.68 0.46
CA THR A 53 -2.98 2.18 -0.19
C THR A 53 -2.90 1.73 -1.65
N LEU A 54 -3.24 0.47 -1.96
CA LEU A 54 -3.30 -0.04 -3.33
C LEU A 54 -4.27 0.78 -4.19
N GLY A 55 -5.47 1.04 -3.68
CA GLY A 55 -6.49 1.80 -4.40
C GLY A 55 -6.10 3.26 -4.62
N SER A 56 -5.60 3.92 -3.58
CA SER A 56 -5.22 5.35 -3.64
C SER A 56 -3.99 5.62 -4.51
N GLN A 57 -3.05 4.68 -4.63
CA GLN A 57 -1.84 4.86 -5.45
C GLN A 57 -2.04 4.59 -6.93
N THR A 58 -3.03 3.76 -7.31
CA THR A 58 -3.31 3.43 -8.71
C THR A 58 -3.51 4.67 -9.61
N PRO A 59 -4.38 5.65 -9.27
CA PRO A 59 -4.55 6.82 -10.11
C PRO A 59 -3.30 7.72 -10.13
N LEU A 60 -2.47 7.75 -9.09
CA LEU A 60 -1.18 8.46 -9.12
C LEU A 60 -0.21 7.83 -10.11
N ILE A 61 -0.11 6.49 -10.11
CA ILE A 61 0.76 5.77 -11.04
C ILE A 61 0.32 6.03 -12.48
N GLN A 62 -1.00 5.99 -12.75
CA GLN A 62 -1.55 6.34 -14.06
C GLN A 62 -1.19 7.78 -14.46
N GLY A 63 -1.34 8.75 -13.54
CA GLY A 63 -0.96 10.14 -13.79
C GLY A 63 0.52 10.30 -14.14
N TYR A 64 1.42 9.78 -13.30
CA TYR A 64 2.86 9.88 -13.55
C TYR A 64 3.27 9.12 -14.81
N GLY A 65 2.68 7.95 -15.06
CA GLY A 65 2.88 7.17 -16.26
C GLY A 65 2.50 7.95 -17.52
N LEU A 66 1.33 8.59 -17.55
CA LEU A 66 0.90 9.41 -18.67
C LEU A 66 1.84 10.59 -18.95
N ILE A 67 2.38 11.22 -17.91
CA ILE A 67 3.41 12.26 -18.07
C ILE A 67 4.63 11.70 -18.79
N ILE A 68 5.16 10.55 -18.36
CA ILE A 68 6.33 9.90 -18.99
C ILE A 68 6.05 9.51 -20.44
N LEU A 69 4.86 8.95 -20.73
CA LEU A 69 4.48 8.54 -22.09
C LEU A 69 4.40 9.71 -23.06
N LYS A 70 3.93 10.87 -22.59
CA LYS A 70 3.74 12.08 -23.40
C LYS A 70 4.96 12.98 -23.45
N GLN A 71 5.92 12.79 -22.54
CA GLN A 71 7.15 13.56 -22.51
C GLN A 71 7.89 13.42 -23.84
N PRO A 72 8.21 14.53 -24.55
CA PRO A 72 9.02 14.48 -25.76
C PRO A 72 10.40 13.87 -25.52
N ASN A 73 10.98 13.30 -26.58
CA ASN A 73 12.36 12.81 -26.53
C ASN A 73 13.31 13.96 -26.18
N LEU A 74 14.24 13.68 -25.26
CA LEU A 74 15.29 14.60 -24.91
C LEU A 74 16.42 14.50 -25.93
N GLU A 75 16.78 15.63 -26.51
CA GLU A 75 17.94 15.79 -27.38
C GLU A 75 19.05 16.47 -26.57
N VAL A 76 19.76 15.70 -25.73
CA VAL A 76 20.90 16.20 -24.95
C VAL A 76 22.15 15.43 -25.35
N THR A 77 23.02 16.10 -26.10
CA THR A 77 24.29 15.54 -26.58
C THR A 77 25.24 15.15 -25.43
N ALA A 78 25.06 15.76 -24.25
CA ALA A 78 25.86 15.48 -23.06
C ALA A 78 25.57 14.11 -22.42
N ILE A 79 24.44 13.46 -22.74
CA ILE A 79 24.12 12.11 -22.26
C ILE A 79 23.94 11.16 -23.46
N PRO A 80 24.97 10.41 -23.84
CA PRO A 80 24.83 9.35 -24.83
C PRO A 80 23.78 8.33 -24.40
N GLY A 81 22.83 8.03 -25.30
CA GLY A 81 21.80 7.01 -25.06
C GLY A 81 20.60 7.46 -24.22
N ILE A 82 20.48 8.76 -23.88
CA ILE A 82 19.36 9.25 -23.06
C ILE A 82 17.98 8.96 -23.66
N THR A 83 17.86 9.03 -24.99
CA THR A 83 16.63 8.71 -25.71
C THR A 83 16.27 7.23 -25.59
N THR A 84 17.29 6.35 -25.56
CA THR A 84 17.08 4.92 -25.32
C THR A 84 16.58 4.69 -23.90
N ASP A 85 17.19 5.33 -22.90
CA ASP A 85 16.74 5.21 -21.52
C ASP A 85 15.30 5.74 -21.32
N GLN A 86 14.94 6.83 -22.01
CA GLN A 86 13.55 7.30 -22.05
C GLN A 86 12.61 6.29 -22.71
N GLY A 87 13.05 5.60 -23.76
CA GLY A 87 12.32 4.49 -24.36
C GLY A 87 12.06 3.37 -23.35
N THR A 88 13.09 2.96 -22.61
CA THR A 88 12.97 1.96 -21.53
C THR A 88 11.98 2.42 -20.44
N ALA A 89 12.05 3.69 -20.01
CA ALA A 89 11.11 4.23 -19.03
C ALA A 89 9.65 4.18 -19.53
N ARG A 90 9.40 4.47 -20.81
CA ARG A 90 8.05 4.35 -21.41
C ARG A 90 7.59 2.90 -21.47
N ASN A 91 8.47 1.97 -21.80
CA ASN A 91 8.15 0.54 -21.80
C ASN A 91 7.77 0.05 -20.40
N HIS A 92 8.50 0.47 -19.35
CA HIS A 92 8.12 0.16 -17.97
C HIS A 92 6.72 0.67 -17.62
N VAL A 93 6.38 1.89 -18.03
CA VAL A 93 5.02 2.43 -17.83
C VAL A 93 3.97 1.59 -18.56
N GLN A 94 4.22 1.21 -19.82
CA GLN A 94 3.29 0.37 -20.58
C GLN A 94 3.11 -1.00 -19.94
N ASP A 95 4.21 -1.68 -19.62
CA ASP A 95 4.19 -2.96 -18.92
C ASP A 95 3.44 -2.86 -17.59
N TRP A 96 3.63 -1.78 -16.84
CA TRP A 96 2.89 -1.54 -15.63
C TRP A 96 1.38 -1.48 -15.88
N LEU A 97 0.95 -0.61 -16.80
CA LEU A 97 -0.46 -0.37 -17.06
C LEU A 97 -1.16 -1.58 -17.67
N ASP A 98 -0.48 -2.30 -18.56
CA ASP A 98 -1.07 -3.36 -19.38
C ASP A 98 -0.93 -4.76 -18.78
N LYS A 99 0.12 -5.01 -17.99
CA LYS A 99 0.45 -6.36 -17.47
C LYS A 99 0.39 -6.46 -15.95
N TYR A 100 0.95 -5.51 -15.21
CA TYR A 100 1.13 -5.64 -13.76
C TYR A 100 -0.03 -5.06 -12.95
N ASN A 101 -0.51 -3.86 -13.30
CA ASN A 101 -1.66 -3.22 -12.64
C ASN A 101 -2.94 -4.07 -12.72
N PRO A 102 -3.28 -4.75 -13.84
CA PRO A 102 -4.44 -5.63 -13.89
C PRO A 102 -4.40 -6.79 -12.88
N LYS A 103 -3.21 -7.27 -12.48
CA LYS A 103 -3.08 -8.31 -11.44
C LYS A 103 -3.63 -7.82 -10.10
N LEU A 104 -3.39 -6.56 -9.75
CA LEU A 104 -3.90 -5.97 -8.50
C LEU A 104 -5.42 -5.84 -8.52
N PHE A 105 -6.00 -5.50 -9.69
CA PHE A 105 -7.45 -5.44 -9.85
C PHE A 105 -8.08 -6.83 -9.71
N ASN A 106 -7.51 -7.86 -10.33
CA ASN A 106 -8.01 -9.23 -10.22
C ASN A 106 -7.98 -9.71 -8.78
N VAL A 107 -6.88 -9.49 -8.05
CA VAL A 107 -6.81 -9.83 -6.62
C VAL A 107 -7.90 -9.10 -5.83
N ASN A 108 -8.17 -7.82 -6.10
CA ASN A 108 -9.25 -7.12 -5.41
C ASN A 108 -10.62 -7.77 -5.64
N GLN A 109 -10.90 -8.19 -6.87
CA GLN A 109 -12.14 -8.91 -7.22
C GLN A 109 -12.21 -10.25 -6.50
N ASP A 110 -11.14 -11.04 -6.50
CA ASP A 110 -11.10 -12.33 -5.80
C ASP A 110 -11.35 -12.19 -4.29
N LEU A 111 -10.77 -11.15 -3.67
CA LEU A 111 -10.98 -10.81 -2.26
C LEU A 111 -12.45 -10.43 -1.97
N GLN A 112 -13.07 -9.66 -2.86
CA GLN A 112 -14.47 -9.26 -2.76
C GLN A 112 -15.43 -10.45 -2.93
N ASP A 113 -15.12 -11.36 -3.87
CA ASP A 113 -15.87 -12.58 -4.09
C ASP A 113 -15.81 -13.50 -2.86
N PHE A 114 -14.63 -13.64 -2.25
CA PHE A 114 -14.48 -14.38 -1.00
C PHE A 114 -15.30 -13.75 0.13
N GLY A 115 -15.15 -12.43 0.35
CA GLY A 115 -15.86 -11.73 1.42
C GLY A 115 -17.38 -11.79 1.25
N THR A 116 -17.89 -11.72 0.02
CA THR A 116 -19.31 -11.88 -0.30
C THR A 116 -19.78 -13.30 -0.02
N ARG A 117 -19.04 -14.30 -0.48
CA ARG A 117 -19.38 -15.70 -0.27
C ARG A 117 -19.40 -16.07 1.22
N PHE A 118 -18.39 -15.66 1.98
CA PHE A 118 -18.36 -15.89 3.43
C PHE A 118 -19.56 -15.25 4.13
N THR A 119 -19.87 -13.99 3.77
CA THR A 119 -21.03 -13.27 4.33
C THR A 119 -22.34 -14.03 4.10
N ASN A 120 -22.54 -14.58 2.91
CA ASN A 120 -23.74 -15.34 2.57
C ASN A 120 -23.87 -16.66 3.35
N TYR A 121 -22.75 -17.30 3.72
CA TYR A 121 -22.75 -18.54 4.49
C TYR A 121 -22.66 -18.32 6.00
N TYR A 122 -22.42 -17.09 6.47
CA TYR A 122 -22.12 -16.82 7.88
C TYR A 122 -23.22 -17.32 8.83
N ASP A 123 -24.48 -16.93 8.60
CA ASP A 123 -25.59 -17.30 9.49
C ASP A 123 -25.82 -18.83 9.50
N ILE A 124 -25.66 -19.48 8.34
CA ILE A 124 -25.73 -20.93 8.20
C ILE A 124 -24.62 -21.60 9.01
N LEU A 125 -23.38 -21.12 8.89
CA LEU A 125 -22.24 -21.66 9.64
C LEU A 125 -22.42 -21.49 11.15
N VAL A 126 -22.96 -20.36 11.61
CA VAL A 126 -23.23 -20.12 13.05
C VAL A 126 -24.30 -21.06 13.58
N GLU A 127 -25.36 -21.31 12.81
CA GLU A 127 -26.41 -22.26 13.18
C GLU A 127 -25.85 -23.69 13.28
N LEU A 128 -25.11 -24.12 12.25
CA LEU A 128 -24.52 -25.46 12.19
C LEU A 128 -23.48 -25.66 13.30
N ALA A 129 -22.66 -24.65 13.61
CA ALA A 129 -21.71 -24.69 14.72
C ALA A 129 -22.38 -24.95 16.08
N GLY A 130 -23.61 -24.44 16.27
CA GLY A 130 -24.39 -24.66 17.48
C GLY A 130 -24.88 -26.10 17.64
N LYS A 131 -24.90 -26.90 16.56
CA LYS A 131 -25.39 -28.29 16.54
C LYS A 131 -24.29 -29.32 16.25
N VAL A 132 -23.03 -28.87 16.07
CA VAL A 132 -21.90 -29.68 15.56
C VAL A 132 -21.57 -30.94 16.37
N ASN A 133 -21.95 -30.99 17.65
CA ASN A 133 -21.73 -32.16 18.52
C ASN A 133 -22.96 -33.06 18.68
N ASP A 134 -24.15 -32.54 18.37
CA ASP A 134 -25.43 -33.18 18.67
C ASP A 134 -26.10 -33.75 17.40
N ASP A 135 -25.69 -33.27 16.23
CA ASP A 135 -26.20 -33.67 14.92
C ASP A 135 -25.04 -33.95 13.95
N SER A 136 -24.89 -35.21 13.55
CA SER A 136 -23.85 -35.65 12.62
C SER A 136 -23.99 -35.00 11.24
N GLN A 137 -25.22 -34.79 10.76
CA GLN A 137 -25.45 -34.11 9.49
C GLN A 137 -25.03 -32.65 9.59
N ALA A 138 -25.34 -31.98 10.70
CA ALA A 138 -24.90 -30.60 10.92
C ALA A 138 -23.37 -30.47 10.92
N LYS A 139 -22.65 -31.44 11.49
CA LYS A 139 -21.18 -31.49 11.41
C LYS A 139 -20.68 -31.66 9.98
N GLU A 140 -21.24 -32.60 9.22
CA GLU A 140 -20.86 -32.83 7.82
C GLU A 140 -21.10 -31.60 6.95
N ASP A 141 -22.27 -30.97 7.08
CA ASP A 141 -22.63 -29.77 6.33
C ASP A 141 -21.71 -28.59 6.69
N PHE A 142 -21.41 -28.41 7.99
CA PHE A 142 -20.48 -27.38 8.45
C PHE A 142 -19.10 -27.57 7.80
N VAL A 143 -18.55 -28.78 7.90
CA VAL A 143 -17.22 -29.11 7.38
C VAL A 143 -17.17 -28.91 5.88
N SER A 144 -18.21 -29.33 5.15
CA SER A 144 -18.31 -29.17 3.70
C SER A 144 -18.25 -27.69 3.29
N ILE A 145 -19.12 -26.85 3.88
CA ILE A 145 -19.18 -25.41 3.56
C ILE A 145 -17.86 -24.72 3.95
N PHE A 146 -17.35 -25.00 5.15
CA PHE A 146 -16.13 -24.38 5.64
C PHE A 146 -14.91 -24.76 4.79
N ASN A 147 -14.81 -26.02 4.35
CA ASN A 147 -13.75 -26.47 3.45
C ASN A 147 -13.80 -25.73 2.11
N ALA A 148 -14.98 -25.55 1.52
CA ALA A 148 -15.12 -24.82 0.27
C ALA A 148 -14.67 -23.35 0.38
N LEU A 149 -14.93 -22.69 1.53
CA LEU A 149 -14.44 -21.34 1.82
C LEU A 149 -12.92 -21.32 2.00
N GLN A 150 -12.36 -22.30 2.71
CA GLN A 150 -10.92 -22.41 2.93
C GLN A 150 -10.17 -22.70 1.63
N ASP A 151 -10.69 -23.56 0.76
CA ASP A 151 -10.10 -23.88 -0.54
C ASP A 151 -10.04 -22.62 -1.43
N GLN A 152 -11.10 -21.79 -1.42
CA GLN A 152 -11.09 -20.48 -2.09
C GLN A 152 -10.02 -19.56 -1.49
N MET A 153 -9.94 -19.46 -0.16
CA MET A 153 -8.93 -18.63 0.51
C MET A 153 -7.50 -19.04 0.14
N GLN A 154 -7.26 -20.34 -0.01
CA GLN A 154 -5.97 -20.90 -0.40
C GLN A 154 -5.63 -20.64 -1.88
N ALA A 155 -6.62 -20.72 -2.77
CA ALA A 155 -6.44 -20.36 -4.18
C ALA A 155 -6.02 -18.88 -4.32
N ILE A 156 -6.75 -17.98 -3.64
CA ILE A 156 -6.42 -16.54 -3.61
C ILE A 156 -5.02 -16.31 -3.08
N GLN A 157 -4.63 -17.00 -2.00
CA GLN A 157 -3.29 -16.87 -1.44
C GLN A 157 -2.20 -17.29 -2.43
N TYR A 158 -2.43 -18.37 -3.18
CA TYR A 158 -1.49 -18.85 -4.19
C TYR A 158 -1.30 -17.79 -5.30
N ASP A 159 -2.40 -17.24 -5.81
CA ASP A 159 -2.38 -16.22 -6.85
C ASP A 159 -1.71 -14.93 -6.37
N MET A 160 -2.00 -14.51 -5.13
CA MET A 160 -1.35 -13.36 -4.50
C MET A 160 0.17 -13.55 -4.35
N LYS A 161 0.62 -14.74 -3.94
CA LYS A 161 2.05 -15.06 -3.84
C LYS A 161 2.73 -15.04 -5.21
N GLY A 162 2.08 -15.57 -6.24
CA GLY A 162 2.56 -15.50 -7.63
C GLY A 162 2.67 -14.05 -8.13
N ALA A 163 1.62 -13.26 -7.93
CA ALA A 163 1.60 -11.85 -8.30
C ALA A 163 2.69 -11.05 -7.55
N SER A 164 2.93 -11.34 -6.27
CA SER A 164 3.98 -10.67 -5.47
C SER A 164 5.36 -10.91 -6.05
N VAL A 165 5.67 -12.14 -6.50
CA VAL A 165 6.95 -12.45 -7.16
C VAL A 165 7.09 -11.66 -8.46
N ASP A 166 6.08 -11.69 -9.33
CA ASP A 166 6.10 -10.96 -10.60
C ASP A 166 6.30 -9.45 -10.41
N LEU A 167 5.55 -8.87 -9.47
CA LEU A 167 5.62 -7.45 -9.14
C LEU A 167 6.98 -7.08 -8.56
N ASN A 168 7.56 -7.91 -7.67
CA ASN A 168 8.86 -7.65 -7.09
C ASN A 168 10.00 -7.73 -8.13
N ASN A 169 9.92 -8.65 -9.10
CA ASN A 169 10.88 -8.69 -10.20
C ASN A 169 10.81 -7.41 -11.04
N TYR A 170 9.61 -7.02 -11.48
CA TYR A 170 9.41 -5.76 -12.19
C TYR A 170 9.90 -4.55 -11.40
N LYS A 171 9.60 -4.48 -10.10
CA LYS A 171 10.07 -3.40 -9.22
C LYS A 171 11.58 -3.29 -9.23
N ASN A 172 12.29 -4.41 -9.17
CA ASN A 172 13.75 -4.42 -9.10
C ASN A 172 14.33 -3.85 -10.40
N ASP A 173 13.83 -4.29 -11.55
CA ASP A 173 14.25 -3.80 -12.87
C ASP A 173 13.97 -2.29 -13.01
N LEU A 174 12.74 -1.85 -12.66
CA LEU A 174 12.37 -0.43 -12.69
C LEU A 174 13.27 0.43 -11.79
N VAL A 175 13.55 -0.04 -10.58
CA VAL A 175 14.41 0.68 -9.62
C VAL A 175 15.86 0.75 -10.10
N GLU A 176 16.37 -0.32 -10.70
CA GLU A 176 17.72 -0.35 -11.26
C GLU A 176 17.86 0.62 -12.44
N ASP A 177 16.93 0.56 -13.39
CA ASP A 177 16.90 1.46 -14.55
C ASP A 177 16.73 2.92 -14.14
N SER A 178 15.84 3.21 -13.18
CA SER A 178 15.67 4.56 -12.64
C SER A 178 16.95 5.08 -11.99
N LYS A 179 17.66 4.27 -11.21
CA LYS A 179 18.95 4.65 -10.59
C LYS A 179 20.05 4.87 -11.62
N SER A 180 20.10 4.02 -12.65
CA SER A 180 21.03 4.14 -13.77
C SER A 180 20.81 5.46 -14.51
N PHE A 181 19.55 5.79 -14.83
CA PHE A 181 19.17 7.06 -15.44
C PHE A 181 19.58 8.26 -14.57
N SER A 182 19.20 8.28 -13.28
CA SER A 182 19.56 9.37 -12.37
C SER A 182 21.07 9.57 -12.25
N SER A 183 21.84 8.49 -12.30
CA SER A 183 23.30 8.53 -12.24
C SER A 183 23.91 9.13 -13.52
N LYS A 184 23.38 8.79 -14.70
CA LYS A 184 23.78 9.43 -15.97
C LYS A 184 23.45 10.92 -15.98
N VAL A 185 22.27 11.29 -15.50
CA VAL A 185 21.85 12.70 -15.37
C VAL A 185 22.79 13.47 -14.44
N SER A 186 23.07 12.96 -13.24
CA SER A 186 23.97 13.63 -12.31
C SER A 186 25.38 13.77 -12.89
N ARG A 187 25.90 12.75 -13.58
CA ARG A 187 27.22 12.83 -14.23
C ARG A 187 27.27 13.85 -15.37
N ALA A 188 26.22 13.99 -16.16
CA ALA A 188 26.17 15.04 -17.17
C ALA A 188 26.08 16.43 -16.55
N ILE A 189 25.41 16.55 -15.41
CA ILE A 189 25.27 17.84 -14.73
C ILE A 189 26.57 18.30 -14.09
N GLU A 190 27.42 17.37 -13.65
CA GLU A 190 28.80 17.67 -13.25
C GLU A 190 29.63 18.34 -14.34
N LEU A 191 29.22 18.34 -15.61
CA LEU A 191 29.92 19.07 -16.68
C LEU A 191 29.67 20.58 -16.62
N TYR A 192 28.58 21.04 -15.97
CA TYR A 192 28.23 22.46 -15.85
C TYR A 192 28.91 23.16 -14.67
N LYS A 193 30.19 22.81 -14.39
CA LYS A 193 30.97 23.26 -13.20
C LYS A 193 31.11 24.78 -12.99
N GLY A 194 30.63 25.59 -13.93
CA GLY A 194 30.66 27.06 -13.86
C GLY A 194 29.67 27.69 -12.86
N SER A 195 28.69 26.95 -12.33
CA SER A 195 27.60 27.53 -11.52
C SER A 195 27.84 27.59 -10.01
N GLY A 196 29.06 27.34 -9.50
CA GLY A 196 29.36 27.40 -8.07
C GLY A 196 28.60 26.41 -7.17
N GLY A 197 27.98 25.36 -7.73
CA GLY A 197 27.17 24.37 -6.99
C GLY A 197 25.67 24.67 -6.94
N ASP A 198 25.21 25.81 -7.48
CA ASP A 198 23.79 26.20 -7.45
C ASP A 198 22.87 25.21 -8.18
N ILE A 199 23.34 24.59 -9.28
CA ILE A 199 22.57 23.58 -10.02
C ILE A 199 22.22 22.39 -9.10
N GLU A 200 23.22 21.79 -8.45
CA GLU A 200 23.00 20.64 -7.57
C GLU A 200 22.14 20.98 -6.36
N LYS A 201 22.31 22.19 -5.82
CA LYS A 201 21.46 22.71 -4.75
C LYS A 201 20.00 22.78 -5.18
N PHE A 202 19.70 23.44 -6.31
CA PHE A 202 18.31 23.57 -6.79
C PHE A 202 17.71 22.21 -7.12
N ARG A 203 18.45 21.30 -7.75
CA ARG A 203 17.98 19.93 -8.02
C ARG A 203 17.59 19.18 -6.76
N THR A 204 18.41 19.28 -5.71
CA THR A 204 18.14 18.64 -4.42
C THR A 204 16.89 19.21 -3.77
N GLU A 205 16.74 20.55 -3.74
CA GLU A 205 15.55 21.22 -3.19
C GLU A 205 14.28 20.87 -3.99
N ILE A 206 14.37 20.84 -5.32
CA ILE A 206 13.26 20.43 -6.21
C ILE A 206 12.84 18.99 -5.93
N ARG A 207 13.80 18.05 -5.82
CA ARG A 207 13.52 16.63 -5.53
C ARG A 207 12.81 16.47 -4.18
N GLN A 208 13.28 17.16 -3.14
CA GLN A 208 12.66 17.11 -1.82
C GLN A 208 11.21 17.65 -1.84
N LEU A 209 10.97 18.75 -2.56
CA LEU A 209 9.62 19.29 -2.73
C LEU A 209 8.71 18.29 -3.45
N ASP A 210 9.20 17.63 -4.49
CA ASP A 210 8.43 16.69 -5.29
C ASP A 210 8.05 15.43 -4.50
N GLU A 211 8.99 14.92 -3.69
CA GLU A 211 8.73 13.82 -2.77
C GLU A 211 7.63 14.17 -1.75
N ASN A 212 7.72 15.37 -1.16
CA ASN A 212 6.73 15.89 -0.22
C ASN A 212 5.36 16.09 -0.88
N ILE A 213 5.32 16.60 -2.13
CA ILE A 213 4.07 16.77 -2.90
C ILE A 213 3.39 15.42 -3.12
N GLN A 214 4.13 14.40 -3.58
CA GLN A 214 3.55 13.09 -3.83
C GLN A 214 3.14 12.37 -2.51
N ASP A 215 3.81 12.64 -1.39
CA ASP A 215 3.36 12.15 -0.08
C ASP A 215 2.03 12.80 0.34
N ASP A 216 1.87 14.10 0.12
CA ASP A 216 0.61 14.79 0.41
C ASP A 216 -0.52 14.36 -0.54
N TYR A 217 -0.22 14.05 -1.81
CA TYR A 217 -1.18 13.40 -2.71
C TYR A 217 -1.62 12.03 -2.22
N THR A 218 -0.69 11.22 -1.71
CA THR A 218 -1.01 9.91 -1.15
C THR A 218 -1.96 10.06 0.04
N LYS A 219 -1.73 11.05 0.92
CA LYS A 219 -2.63 11.35 2.05
C LYS A 219 -4.01 11.79 1.58
N LEU A 220 -4.09 12.75 0.65
CA LEU A 220 -5.36 13.22 0.08
C LEU A 220 -6.19 12.06 -0.51
N LEU A 221 -5.53 11.21 -1.30
CA LEU A 221 -6.18 10.07 -1.95
C LEU A 221 -6.56 8.97 -0.95
N ALA A 222 -5.93 8.91 0.22
CA ALA A 222 -6.29 8.01 1.31
C ALA A 222 -7.38 8.59 2.23
N LEU A 223 -7.93 9.78 1.98
CA LEU A 223 -9.04 10.27 2.81
C LEU A 223 -10.35 9.49 2.56
N PRO A 224 -11.18 9.25 3.59
CA PRO A 224 -12.47 8.57 3.46
C PRO A 224 -13.35 9.25 2.41
N LYS A 225 -13.92 8.47 1.49
CA LYS A 225 -14.58 8.99 0.27
C LYS A 225 -16.01 9.52 0.48
N GLU A 226 -16.61 9.26 1.65
CA GLU A 226 -18.01 9.59 1.95
C GLU A 226 -18.37 11.07 1.72
N ASN A 227 -17.41 11.99 1.91
CA ASN A 227 -17.63 13.44 1.79
C ASN A 227 -16.60 14.15 0.89
N VAL A 228 -15.93 13.41 0.01
CA VAL A 228 -14.86 13.96 -0.84
C VAL A 228 -14.87 13.34 -2.22
N LYS A 229 -14.68 14.18 -3.24
CA LYS A 229 -14.53 13.73 -4.63
C LYS A 229 -13.16 14.13 -5.14
N GLY A 230 -12.36 13.11 -5.45
CA GLY A 230 -11.03 13.27 -6.01
C GLY A 230 -11.03 13.29 -7.54
N SER A 231 -10.08 14.02 -8.10
CA SER A 231 -9.67 13.92 -9.50
C SER A 231 -8.19 14.20 -9.60
N ILE A 232 -7.53 13.65 -10.62
CA ILE A 232 -6.14 13.96 -10.93
C ILE A 232 -6.12 14.61 -12.30
N ASN A 233 -5.63 15.85 -12.35
CA ASN A 233 -5.34 16.52 -13.61
C ASN A 233 -3.85 16.47 -13.89
N ILE A 234 -3.50 16.36 -15.17
CA ILE A 234 -2.15 16.60 -15.65
C ILE A 234 -2.12 18.06 -16.11
N GLY A 235 -1.54 18.91 -15.28
CA GLY A 235 -1.34 20.33 -15.55
C GLY A 235 -0.07 20.55 -16.38
N LYS A 236 -0.13 21.50 -17.31
CA LYS A 236 1.03 21.94 -18.09
C LYS A 236 1.40 23.36 -17.67
N THR A 237 2.62 23.56 -17.20
CA THR A 237 3.19 24.87 -16.88
C THR A 237 4.33 25.17 -17.83
N VAL A 238 4.25 26.31 -18.51
CA VAL A 238 5.29 26.82 -19.41
C VAL A 238 6.22 27.72 -18.60
N ILE A 239 7.53 27.45 -18.67
CA ILE A 239 8.57 28.28 -18.09
C ILE A 239 9.25 29.07 -19.21
N ASP A 240 9.16 30.40 -19.15
CA ASP A 240 9.85 31.28 -20.08
C ASP A 240 11.36 31.34 -19.76
N ILE A 241 12.17 31.06 -20.78
CA ILE A 241 13.63 31.13 -20.73
C ILE A 241 14.08 32.33 -21.57
N TRP A 242 14.64 33.32 -20.91
CA TRP A 242 15.27 34.46 -21.57
C TRP A 242 16.69 34.08 -21.99
N ILE A 243 16.97 34.08 -23.29
CA ILE A 243 18.33 34.04 -23.84
C ILE A 243 18.57 35.35 -24.56
N ASP A 244 19.71 36.01 -24.28
CA ASP A 244 20.12 37.21 -25.03
C ASP A 244 20.12 36.94 -26.54
N ALA A 245 19.66 37.93 -27.32
CA ALA A 245 19.49 37.93 -28.79
C ALA A 245 18.17 37.37 -29.38
N GLY A 246 17.04 37.55 -28.68
CA GLY A 246 15.73 37.68 -29.35
C GLY A 246 15.03 36.39 -29.80
N LYS A 247 15.37 35.24 -29.23
CA LYS A 247 14.55 34.02 -29.30
C LYS A 247 14.05 33.65 -27.91
N ASP A 248 12.75 33.82 -27.70
CA ASP A 248 12.05 33.24 -26.54
C ASP A 248 12.13 31.72 -26.67
N GLN A 249 12.83 31.07 -25.75
CA GLN A 249 12.70 29.63 -25.56
C GLN A 249 11.75 29.39 -24.41
N THR A 250 10.86 28.43 -24.55
CA THR A 250 9.98 27.99 -23.46
C THR A 250 10.31 26.56 -23.09
N LEU A 251 10.18 26.26 -21.80
CA LEU A 251 10.29 24.92 -21.27
C LEU A 251 8.94 24.46 -20.75
N ASP A 252 8.38 23.48 -21.43
CA ASP A 252 7.16 22.82 -20.99
C ASP A 252 7.44 21.89 -19.82
N THR A 253 6.69 22.07 -18.74
CA THR A 253 6.71 21.15 -17.58
C THR A 253 5.31 20.58 -17.39
N SER A 254 5.23 19.26 -17.26
CA SER A 254 3.99 18.57 -16.91
C SER A 254 4.08 18.11 -15.47
N ASN A 255 3.07 18.47 -14.68
CA ASN A 255 2.96 18.07 -13.27
C ASN A 255 1.57 17.51 -13.01
N LEU A 256 1.46 16.63 -12.01
CA LEU A 256 0.15 16.25 -11.50
C LEU A 256 -0.43 17.37 -10.66
N GLU A 257 -1.74 17.48 -10.72
CA GLU A 257 -2.59 18.30 -9.87
C GLU A 257 -3.70 17.40 -9.34
N VAL A 258 -3.54 16.93 -8.11
CA VAL A 258 -4.61 16.19 -7.43
C VAL A 258 -5.56 17.20 -6.82
N ILE A 259 -6.79 17.21 -7.32
CA ILE A 259 -7.86 18.07 -6.82
C ILE A 259 -8.81 17.21 -5.99
N TYR A 260 -8.91 17.54 -4.71
CA TYR A 260 -9.87 16.96 -3.79
C TYR A 260 -10.89 18.01 -3.39
N ASN A 261 -12.11 17.86 -3.90
CA ASN A 261 -13.23 18.73 -3.56
C ASN A 261 -14.01 18.13 -2.40
N GLN A 262 -14.30 18.97 -1.40
CA GLN A 262 -15.26 18.61 -0.36
C GLN A 262 -16.66 18.52 -0.97
N VAL A 263 -17.40 17.50 -0.57
CA VAL A 263 -18.79 17.27 -0.97
C VAL A 263 -19.65 17.32 0.29
N GLY A 264 -20.65 18.19 0.31
CA GLY A 264 -21.49 18.44 1.49
C GLY A 264 -21.17 19.76 2.21
N GLN A 265 -21.84 20.01 3.34
CA GLN A 265 -21.73 21.28 4.11
C GLN A 265 -20.68 21.26 5.23
N VAL A 266 -20.05 20.12 5.51
CA VAL A 266 -19.07 20.00 6.60
C VAL A 266 -17.67 20.27 6.05
N GLN A 267 -17.02 21.31 6.55
CA GLN A 267 -15.65 21.65 6.18
C GLN A 267 -14.69 20.57 6.70
N ASN A 268 -13.88 20.00 5.80
CA ASN A 268 -12.80 19.09 6.15
C ASN A 268 -11.47 19.87 6.18
N ASP A 269 -11.05 20.25 7.39
CA ASP A 269 -9.85 21.06 7.59
C ASP A 269 -8.58 20.38 7.08
N GLU A 270 -8.52 19.05 7.12
CA GLU A 270 -7.39 18.27 6.62
C GLU A 270 -7.28 18.36 5.09
N VAL A 271 -8.41 18.21 4.37
CA VAL A 271 -8.44 18.42 2.90
C VAL A 271 -7.97 19.82 2.54
N THR A 272 -8.49 20.82 3.26
CA THR A 272 -8.15 22.24 3.00
C THR A 272 -6.66 22.49 3.22
N LYS A 273 -6.13 21.99 4.34
CA LYS A 273 -4.71 22.09 4.70
C LYS A 273 -3.82 21.41 3.66
N LEU A 274 -4.08 20.14 3.33
CA LEU A 274 -3.27 19.39 2.39
C LEU A 274 -3.31 20.01 0.98
N ASN A 275 -4.47 20.45 0.49
CA ASN A 275 -4.58 21.15 -0.79
C ASN A 275 -3.76 22.46 -0.81
N ASN A 276 -3.78 23.23 0.29
CA ASN A 276 -2.98 24.45 0.42
C ASN A 276 -1.48 24.15 0.45
N ASP A 277 -1.09 23.15 1.24
CA ASP A 277 0.29 22.71 1.40
C ASP A 277 0.88 22.22 0.07
N VAL A 278 0.13 21.42 -0.70
CA VAL A 278 0.51 20.96 -2.04
C VAL A 278 0.70 22.15 -2.98
N ARG A 279 -0.29 23.06 -3.05
CA ARG A 279 -0.25 24.21 -3.96
C ARG A 279 0.96 25.11 -3.68
N GLN A 280 1.27 25.36 -2.40
CA GLN A 280 2.46 26.12 -2.02
C GLN A 280 3.76 25.42 -2.45
N LYS A 281 3.88 24.11 -2.21
CA LYS A 281 5.06 23.33 -2.63
C LYS A 281 5.22 23.30 -4.15
N GLN A 282 4.13 23.16 -4.91
CA GLN A 282 4.14 23.22 -6.38
C GLN A 282 4.64 24.59 -6.87
N GLN A 283 4.17 25.69 -6.29
CA GLN A 283 4.64 27.03 -6.63
C GLN A 283 6.14 27.19 -6.34
N GLN A 284 6.62 26.71 -5.19
CA GLN A 284 8.04 26.73 -4.85
C GLN A 284 8.87 25.90 -5.83
N LYS A 285 8.39 24.70 -6.21
CA LYS A 285 9.03 23.84 -7.21
C LYS A 285 9.18 24.56 -8.55
N ILE A 286 8.12 25.22 -9.03
CA ILE A 286 8.15 26.00 -10.28
C ILE A 286 9.17 27.15 -10.20
N LEU A 287 9.22 27.89 -9.09
CA LEU A 287 10.19 28.97 -8.90
C LEU A 287 11.64 28.46 -8.92
N LEU A 288 11.91 27.29 -8.35
CA LEU A 288 13.24 26.68 -8.39
C LEU A 288 13.59 26.17 -9.79
N LEU A 289 12.65 25.59 -10.52
CA LEU A 289 12.84 25.19 -11.93
C LEU A 289 13.14 26.41 -12.81
N GLN A 290 12.47 27.55 -12.58
CA GLN A 290 12.76 28.82 -13.26
C GLN A 290 14.15 29.37 -12.93
N LYS A 291 14.62 29.24 -11.68
CA LYS A 291 15.98 29.63 -11.31
C LYS A 291 17.02 28.71 -11.97
N LEU A 292 16.75 27.41 -12.00
CA LEU A 292 17.62 26.43 -12.63
C LEU A 292 17.70 26.65 -14.15
N SER A 293 16.58 26.94 -14.83
CA SER A 293 16.57 27.17 -16.28
C SER A 293 17.31 28.43 -16.70
N LYS A 294 17.37 29.45 -15.84
CA LYS A 294 18.20 30.64 -16.06
C LYS A 294 19.70 30.36 -15.94
N ILE A 295 20.08 29.32 -15.21
CA ILE A 295 21.49 28.89 -15.10
C ILE A 295 21.84 28.00 -16.28
N GLU A 296 21.08 26.91 -16.49
CA GLU A 296 21.34 25.93 -17.54
C GLU A 296 20.06 25.19 -17.93
N VAL A 297 19.56 25.46 -19.14
CA VAL A 297 18.31 24.89 -19.66
C VAL A 297 18.37 23.37 -19.76
N GLN A 298 19.49 22.82 -20.23
CA GLN A 298 19.64 21.38 -20.38
C GLN A 298 19.63 20.69 -19.01
N ALA A 299 20.21 21.30 -17.98
CA ALA A 299 20.16 20.79 -16.61
C ALA A 299 18.72 20.74 -16.08
N THR A 300 17.90 21.75 -16.37
CA THR A 300 16.48 21.74 -16.02
C THR A 300 15.70 20.65 -16.74
N GLN A 301 15.91 20.47 -18.05
CA GLN A 301 15.26 19.42 -18.84
C GLN A 301 15.59 18.02 -18.31
N MET A 302 16.87 17.74 -18.07
CA MET A 302 17.32 16.47 -17.50
C MET A 302 16.75 16.25 -16.09
N THR A 303 16.68 17.32 -15.29
CA THR A 303 16.09 17.26 -13.94
C THR A 303 14.59 16.93 -13.99
N LEU A 304 13.84 17.51 -14.92
CA LEU A 304 12.41 17.21 -15.06
C LEU A 304 12.15 15.73 -15.38
N ILE A 305 12.92 15.16 -16.31
CA ILE A 305 12.75 13.76 -16.70
C ILE A 305 13.20 12.83 -15.55
N ASP A 306 14.30 13.18 -14.86
CA ASP A 306 14.76 12.47 -13.67
C ASP A 306 13.67 12.44 -12.58
N LEU A 307 12.98 13.56 -12.35
CA LEU A 307 11.87 13.64 -11.39
C LEU A 307 10.66 12.80 -11.83
N GLN A 308 10.28 12.86 -13.10
CA GLN A 308 9.16 12.09 -13.64
C GLN A 308 9.36 10.59 -13.42
N LEU A 309 10.54 10.08 -13.78
CA LEU A 309 10.89 8.67 -13.62
C LEU A 309 10.99 8.26 -12.13
N ASN A 310 11.62 9.08 -11.29
CA ASN A 310 11.72 8.81 -9.86
C ASN A 310 10.35 8.82 -9.17
N ASN A 311 9.45 9.73 -9.55
CA ASN A 311 8.09 9.77 -9.02
C ASN A 311 7.31 8.51 -9.34
N PHE A 312 7.30 8.10 -10.61
CA PHE A 312 6.66 6.85 -11.05
C PHE A 312 7.24 5.65 -10.30
N THR A 313 8.57 5.53 -10.28
CA THR A 313 9.28 4.45 -9.58
C THR A 313 8.93 4.41 -8.09
N ARG A 314 8.90 5.56 -7.42
CA ARG A 314 8.60 5.65 -5.99
C ARG A 314 7.18 5.22 -5.68
N VAL A 315 6.18 5.65 -6.47
CA VAL A 315 4.79 5.26 -6.22
C VAL A 315 4.54 3.79 -6.54
N VAL A 316 5.13 3.25 -7.61
CA VAL A 316 5.02 1.82 -7.94
C VAL A 316 5.68 0.96 -6.85
N LYS A 317 6.89 1.34 -6.42
CA LYS A 317 7.57 0.66 -5.31
C LYS A 317 6.69 0.61 -4.05
N LYS A 318 6.12 1.74 -3.62
CA LYS A 318 5.24 1.79 -2.45
C LYS A 318 3.99 0.91 -2.63
N GLN A 319 3.45 0.83 -3.84
CA GLN A 319 2.26 0.00 -4.11
C GLN A 319 2.58 -1.49 -3.98
N ILE A 320 3.73 -1.91 -4.50
CA ILE A 320 4.20 -3.30 -4.42
C ILE A 320 4.54 -3.67 -2.97
N GLU A 321 5.18 -2.77 -2.21
CA GLU A 321 5.42 -2.98 -0.77
C GLU A 321 4.11 -3.10 0.03
N SER A 322 3.08 -2.36 -0.38
CA SER A 322 1.73 -2.49 0.19
C SER A 322 1.09 -3.83 -0.16
N PHE A 323 1.26 -4.29 -1.40
CA PHE A 323 0.78 -5.60 -1.84
C PHE A 323 1.44 -6.74 -1.04
N ASP A 324 2.74 -6.68 -0.79
CA ASP A 324 3.46 -7.68 0.01
C ASP A 324 2.96 -7.74 1.46
N LYS A 325 2.59 -6.59 2.03
CA LYS A 325 1.94 -6.53 3.36
C LYS A 325 0.56 -7.17 3.33
N LEU A 326 -0.21 -6.96 2.26
CA LEU A 326 -1.51 -7.60 2.06
C LEU A 326 -1.38 -9.13 1.97
N VAL A 327 -0.44 -9.62 1.15
CA VAL A 327 -0.11 -11.06 1.04
C VAL A 327 0.21 -11.65 2.41
N SER A 328 1.04 -10.95 3.19
CA SER A 328 1.42 -11.39 4.54
C SER A 328 0.25 -11.36 5.53
N SER A 329 -0.68 -10.42 5.41
CA SER A 329 -1.89 -10.40 6.25
C SER A 329 -2.85 -11.52 5.88
N TRP A 330 -3.03 -11.78 4.58
CA TRP A 330 -3.87 -12.87 4.08
C TRP A 330 -3.37 -14.24 4.56
N ASP A 331 -2.05 -14.43 4.61
CA ASP A 331 -1.40 -15.64 5.14
C ASP A 331 -1.81 -15.95 6.59
N ILE A 332 -1.84 -14.94 7.46
CA ILE A 332 -2.26 -15.06 8.87
C ILE A 332 -3.73 -15.51 8.98
N PHE A 333 -4.62 -14.93 8.16
CA PHE A 333 -6.03 -15.30 8.18
C PHE A 333 -6.26 -16.70 7.59
N ASN A 334 -5.55 -17.07 6.52
CA ASN A 334 -5.65 -18.40 5.95
C ASN A 334 -5.16 -19.47 6.95
N ASP A 335 -4.07 -19.19 7.67
CA ASP A 335 -3.59 -20.08 8.73
C ASP A 335 -4.63 -20.28 9.84
N THR A 336 -5.38 -19.23 10.17
CA THR A 336 -6.50 -19.33 11.12
C THR A 336 -7.57 -20.30 10.60
N MET A 337 -7.99 -20.17 9.34
CA MET A 337 -8.96 -21.08 8.73
C MET A 337 -8.42 -22.51 8.60
N ILE A 338 -7.14 -22.71 8.28
CA ILE A 338 -6.50 -24.02 8.22
C ILE A 338 -6.52 -24.70 9.61
N GLN A 339 -6.25 -23.95 10.68
CA GLN A 339 -6.29 -24.48 12.04
C GLN A 339 -7.71 -24.87 12.48
N MET A 340 -8.71 -24.07 12.09
CA MET A 340 -10.12 -24.42 12.28
C MET A 340 -10.47 -25.71 11.55
N LYS A 341 -10.14 -25.82 10.25
CA LYS A 341 -10.33 -27.02 9.42
C LYS A 341 -9.72 -28.27 10.04
N ARG A 342 -8.48 -28.17 10.55
CA ARG A 342 -7.80 -29.26 11.27
C ARG A 342 -8.54 -29.68 12.53
N SER A 343 -9.01 -28.72 13.33
CA SER A 343 -9.75 -29.00 14.56
C SER A 343 -11.07 -29.71 14.28
N LEU A 344 -11.77 -29.30 13.22
CA LEU A 344 -13.04 -29.88 12.77
C LEU A 344 -12.90 -31.31 12.22
N SER A 345 -11.71 -31.65 11.71
CA SER A 345 -11.41 -32.96 11.14
C SER A 345 -11.08 -34.03 12.21
N THR A 346 -11.14 -33.68 13.49
CA THR A 346 -10.90 -34.63 14.59
C THR A 346 -12.21 -35.24 15.11
N ASP A 347 -12.12 -36.44 15.70
CA ASP A 347 -13.25 -37.11 16.39
C ASP A 347 -13.51 -36.55 17.79
N VAL A 348 -12.80 -35.50 18.19
CA VAL A 348 -12.95 -34.86 19.50
C VAL A 348 -14.15 -33.91 19.47
N LYS A 349 -14.93 -33.87 20.56
CA LYS A 349 -16.01 -32.89 20.73
C LYS A 349 -15.44 -31.48 20.62
N ILE A 350 -16.13 -30.63 19.88
CA ILE A 350 -15.72 -29.24 19.61
C ILE A 350 -16.45 -28.33 20.57
N ASP A 351 -15.77 -27.35 21.16
CA ASP A 351 -16.49 -26.30 21.89
C ASP A 351 -17.26 -25.42 20.89
N SER A 352 -18.58 -25.60 20.82
CA SER A 352 -19.47 -24.85 19.93
C SER A 352 -19.40 -23.34 20.16
N ASN A 353 -19.21 -22.89 21.42
CA ASN A 353 -19.09 -21.46 21.72
C ASN A 353 -17.76 -20.91 21.19
N ALA A 354 -16.68 -21.68 21.32
CA ALA A 354 -15.38 -21.31 20.75
C ALA A 354 -15.43 -21.25 19.22
N LEU A 355 -16.10 -22.22 18.57
CA LEU A 355 -16.28 -22.25 17.12
C LEU A 355 -17.09 -21.04 16.61
N GLN A 356 -18.19 -20.70 17.29
CA GLN A 356 -18.98 -19.51 16.98
C GLN A 356 -18.19 -18.21 17.19
N ALA A 357 -17.35 -18.12 18.22
CA ALA A 357 -16.48 -16.98 18.45
C ALA A 357 -15.47 -16.80 17.30
N GLN A 358 -14.86 -17.90 16.82
CA GLN A 358 -13.96 -17.87 15.66
C GLN A 358 -14.66 -17.44 14.37
N LEU A 359 -15.89 -17.91 14.12
CA LEU A 359 -16.70 -17.47 12.99
C LEU A 359 -16.99 -15.97 13.05
N LYS A 360 -17.25 -15.43 14.26
CA LYS A 360 -17.47 -14.00 14.45
C LYS A 360 -16.20 -13.17 14.18
N GLU A 361 -15.02 -13.68 14.53
CA GLU A 361 -13.76 -13.04 14.16
C GLU A 361 -13.56 -13.02 12.64
N LEU A 362 -13.80 -14.16 11.96
CA LEU A 362 -13.75 -14.23 10.51
C LEU A 362 -14.77 -13.30 9.85
N LYS A 363 -15.98 -13.18 10.42
CA LYS A 363 -17.00 -12.23 9.94
C LYS A 363 -16.52 -10.79 10.01
N THR A 364 -15.94 -10.40 11.14
CA THR A 364 -15.37 -9.06 11.34
C THR A 364 -14.28 -8.79 10.30
N PHE A 365 -13.41 -9.78 10.06
CA PHE A 365 -12.41 -9.71 9.00
C PHE A 365 -13.03 -9.54 7.61
N THR A 366 -14.03 -10.34 7.24
CA THR A 366 -14.65 -10.26 5.91
C THR A 366 -15.46 -8.99 5.70
N ASP A 367 -16.03 -8.41 6.76
CA ASP A 367 -16.73 -7.12 6.69
C ASP A 367 -15.76 -5.99 6.39
N GLU A 368 -14.62 -5.96 7.08
CA GLU A 368 -13.55 -5.00 6.77
C GLU A 368 -12.97 -5.26 5.38
N LEU A 369 -12.78 -6.51 4.97
CA LEU A 369 -12.33 -6.87 3.63
C LEU A 369 -13.25 -6.30 2.55
N ASN A 370 -14.56 -6.57 2.64
CA ASN A 370 -15.57 -6.09 1.68
C ASN A 370 -15.62 -4.57 1.61
N LYS A 371 -15.53 -3.90 2.77
CA LYS A 371 -15.46 -2.44 2.83
C LYS A 371 -14.24 -1.92 2.06
N GLN A 372 -13.07 -2.47 2.35
CA GLN A 372 -11.81 -1.98 1.79
C GLN A 372 -11.66 -2.30 0.29
N THR A 373 -12.11 -3.47 -0.16
CA THR A 373 -12.11 -3.81 -1.60
C THR A 373 -13.06 -2.93 -2.40
N THR A 374 -14.18 -2.52 -1.79
CA THR A 374 -15.10 -1.51 -2.37
C THR A 374 -14.44 -0.12 -2.41
N GLU A 375 -13.72 0.29 -1.36
CA GLU A 375 -12.96 1.54 -1.35
C GLU A 375 -11.83 1.56 -2.40
N TYR A 376 -11.16 0.43 -2.61
CA TYR A 376 -10.19 0.23 -3.69
C TYR A 376 -10.86 0.45 -5.04
N GLU A 377 -11.95 -0.27 -5.32
CA GLU A 377 -12.66 -0.19 -6.60
C GLU A 377 -13.13 1.24 -6.89
N ASN A 378 -13.71 1.90 -5.89
CA ASN A 378 -14.10 3.31 -5.98
C ASN A 378 -12.91 4.23 -6.29
N SER A 379 -11.74 3.98 -5.71
CA SER A 379 -10.55 4.79 -5.96
C SER A 379 -10.04 4.62 -7.39
N VAL A 380 -10.06 3.39 -7.92
CA VAL A 380 -9.58 3.07 -9.27
C VAL A 380 -10.56 3.50 -10.37
N THR A 381 -11.87 3.47 -10.09
CA THR A 381 -12.91 3.74 -11.10
C THR A 381 -13.41 5.19 -11.11
N ASN A 382 -13.52 5.82 -9.94
CA ASN A 382 -14.14 7.16 -9.83
C ASN A 382 -13.12 8.31 -9.91
N ILE A 383 -11.85 8.06 -9.57
CA ILE A 383 -10.80 9.08 -9.64
C ILE A 383 -10.27 9.11 -11.06
N LYS A 384 -10.81 10.03 -11.85
CA LYS A 384 -10.37 10.20 -13.24
C LYS A 384 -9.01 10.88 -13.27
N VAL A 385 -8.15 10.36 -14.13
CA VAL A 385 -6.89 10.99 -14.54
C VAL A 385 -7.14 11.65 -15.89
N THR A 386 -7.12 12.97 -15.93
CA THR A 386 -7.42 13.77 -17.13
C THR A 386 -6.33 14.77 -17.43
N GLU A 387 -6.19 15.14 -18.70
CA GLU A 387 -5.38 16.31 -19.05
C GLU A 387 -6.18 17.58 -18.84
N ALA A 388 -5.55 18.58 -18.24
CA ALA A 388 -6.14 19.92 -18.22
C ALA A 388 -6.33 20.38 -19.68
N LYS A 389 -7.55 20.82 -20.00
CA LYS A 389 -7.89 21.35 -21.34
C LYS A 389 -7.34 22.74 -21.55
#